data_AF-A0A9P9CJ42-F1
#
_entry.id   AF-A0A9P9CJ42-F1
#
_cell.length_a   1.000
_cell.length_b   1.000
_cell.length_c   1.000
_cell.angle_alpha   90.00
_cell.angle_beta   90.00
_cell.angle_gamma   90.00
#
_symmetry.space_group_name_H-M   'P 1'
#
loop_
_entity.id
_entity.type
_entity.pdbx_description
1 polymer ?
#
loop_
_entity_poly.entity_id
_entity_poly.type
_entity_poly.pdbx_seq_one_letter_code
_entity_poly.pdbx_strand_id
1 'polypeptide(L)'
;MPAPDLLKRADRFAQQFRNLDIPCCIICLQDFIEAIQQSKDKDSLRLLRKACPQFWDAAIKALIAFAPNNTLANRCDAIARLAAGFHVGTSFCLEGDPGQEACHRTRLAKEYSHSDPIKNSADMILDWSDDLSKFISLALTIEEDAPARRAGNKKNRLVFKSRNSAWPMQEEDIMPVGAHQTIAALLHWTESGGIVAAELLAHIFRIAPGAAYLGALFHLNVGDDPEDIVSAQRARLLSNRVFETLLITVGDVTQEGIECGTRLLDSFVGAPAAGPDDLAILARGHLQTELLRKLTAKIHLAMYKLVHASPRFDHTKRTLSCALFQLQGILDFPDSHFPTNAMIFRPLRLLHKTKPQITHGIWLYARALRNAGRCSSPECHATKRRTDEGPALPLQPCGACLTTRYCSKTCQKRDWLSEKADPASSTLLGHKSVCPIIKTIHDIAGVRDMLPGEFMTALQGKLREDEIALVALAAANSKLLIKAQRKIIFDLVCTDATTRGCPVPRWKA
;
A
#
# COMPACT_ATOMS: atom_id res chain seq x y z
N MET A 1 -8.82 22.17 -24.57
CA MET A 1 -8.15 23.47 -24.34
C MET A 1 -6.86 23.48 -25.16
N PRO A 2 -6.54 24.54 -25.92
CA PRO A 2 -5.27 24.61 -26.64
C PRO A 2 -4.07 24.52 -25.68
N ALA A 3 -2.98 23.88 -26.12
CA ALA A 3 -1.78 23.67 -25.29
C ALA A 3 -1.20 24.96 -24.68
N PRO A 4 -1.10 26.10 -25.40
CA PRO A 4 -0.58 27.34 -24.81
C PRO A 4 -1.44 27.87 -23.66
N ASP A 5 -2.77 27.80 -23.79
CA ASP A 5 -3.70 28.26 -22.77
C ASP A 5 -3.67 27.37 -21.53
N LEU A 6 -3.54 26.05 -21.74
CA LEU A 6 -3.38 25.05 -20.69
C LEU A 6 -2.16 25.35 -19.81
N LEU A 7 -0.99 25.55 -20.43
CA LEU A 7 0.25 25.83 -19.72
C LEU A 7 0.20 27.17 -19.00
N LYS A 8 -0.34 28.21 -19.65
CA LYS A 8 -0.51 29.53 -19.05
C LYS A 8 -1.43 29.51 -17.83
N ARG A 9 -2.54 28.74 -17.88
CA ARG A 9 -3.44 28.56 -16.73
C ARG A 9 -2.74 27.79 -15.60
N ALA A 10 -2.05 26.71 -15.91
CA ALA A 10 -1.29 25.93 -14.93
C ALA A 10 -0.22 26.76 -14.20
N ASP A 11 0.55 27.58 -14.93
CA ASP A 11 1.56 28.45 -14.32
C ASP A 11 0.95 29.49 -13.38
N ARG A 12 -0.22 30.05 -13.73
CA ARG A 12 -0.93 30.98 -12.85
C ARG A 12 -1.43 30.30 -11.59
N PHE A 13 -2.03 29.11 -11.70
CA PHE A 13 -2.39 28.32 -10.51
C PHE A 13 -1.18 28.01 -9.65
N ALA A 14 -0.04 27.65 -10.27
CA ALA A 14 1.20 27.40 -9.53
C ALA A 14 1.65 28.63 -8.72
N GLN A 15 1.55 29.83 -9.29
CA GLN A 15 1.86 31.08 -8.60
C GLN A 15 0.87 31.36 -7.46
N GLN A 16 -0.42 31.16 -7.69
CA GLN A 16 -1.46 31.34 -6.66
C GLN A 16 -1.25 30.37 -5.49
N PHE A 17 -1.01 29.09 -5.78
CA PHE A 17 -0.75 28.07 -4.76
C PHE A 17 0.55 28.31 -3.99
N ARG A 18 1.61 28.83 -4.61
CA ARG A 18 2.88 29.11 -3.91
C ARG A 18 2.75 30.17 -2.83
N ASN A 19 1.96 31.20 -3.10
CA ASN A 19 1.85 32.32 -2.18
C ASN A 19 0.97 31.97 -0.97
N LEU A 20 0.10 30.95 -1.07
CA LEU A 20 -0.82 30.46 -0.02
C LEU A 20 -1.72 31.55 0.64
N ASP A 21 -1.57 32.82 0.25
CA ASP A 21 -2.30 33.97 0.75
C ASP A 21 -3.65 34.15 0.07
N ILE A 22 -3.84 33.63 -1.15
CA ILE A 22 -5.09 33.71 -1.88
C ILE A 22 -5.35 32.37 -2.60
N PRO A 23 -6.38 31.60 -2.22
CA PRO A 23 -6.80 30.45 -2.99
C PRO A 23 -7.19 30.91 -4.40
N CYS A 24 -6.77 30.14 -5.39
CA CYS A 24 -7.34 30.27 -6.71
C CYS A 24 -8.88 30.12 -6.63
N CYS A 25 -9.62 30.79 -7.51
CA CYS A 25 -11.07 30.58 -7.60
C CYS A 25 -11.35 29.08 -7.79
N ILE A 26 -12.14 28.49 -6.87
CA ILE A 26 -12.47 27.04 -6.89
C ILE A 26 -13.15 26.67 -8.21
N ILE A 27 -14.01 27.54 -8.74
CA ILE A 27 -14.66 27.31 -10.03
C ILE A 27 -13.64 27.35 -11.17
N CYS A 28 -12.72 28.31 -11.17
CA CYS A 28 -11.66 28.32 -12.21
C CYS A 28 -10.81 27.04 -12.18
N LEU A 29 -10.52 26.52 -10.98
CA LEU A 29 -9.79 25.27 -10.79
C LEU A 29 -10.62 24.07 -11.25
N GLN A 30 -11.89 24.00 -10.88
CA GLN A 30 -12.84 22.98 -11.34
C GLN A 30 -12.97 22.99 -12.86
N ASP A 31 -13.25 24.14 -13.47
CA ASP A 31 -13.34 24.31 -14.92
C ASP A 31 -12.03 23.88 -15.61
N PHE A 32 -10.87 24.16 -14.98
CA PHE A 32 -9.57 23.71 -15.48
C PHE A 32 -9.42 22.19 -15.43
N ILE A 33 -9.74 21.58 -14.29
CA ILE A 33 -9.66 20.13 -14.05
C ILE A 33 -10.65 19.40 -14.97
N GLU A 34 -11.89 19.87 -15.06
CA GLU A 34 -12.94 19.33 -15.90
C GLU A 34 -12.56 19.41 -17.38
N ALA A 35 -12.03 20.54 -17.86
CA ALA A 35 -11.58 20.66 -19.25
C ALA A 35 -10.52 19.61 -19.63
N ILE A 36 -9.66 19.23 -18.67
CA ILE A 36 -8.65 18.20 -18.87
C ILE A 36 -9.26 16.80 -18.74
N GLN A 37 -10.17 16.58 -17.79
CA GLN A 37 -10.82 15.28 -17.59
C GLN A 37 -11.79 14.92 -18.74
N GLN A 38 -12.65 15.85 -19.15
CA GLN A 38 -13.68 15.64 -20.18
C GLN A 38 -13.08 15.37 -21.55
N SER A 39 -11.97 16.04 -21.88
CA SER A 39 -11.26 15.81 -23.14
C SER A 39 -10.64 14.42 -23.22
N LYS A 40 -10.52 13.69 -22.09
CA LYS A 40 -9.76 12.44 -21.95
C LYS A 40 -8.36 12.57 -22.56
N ASP A 41 -7.85 13.79 -22.60
CA ASP A 41 -6.66 14.14 -23.36
C ASP A 41 -5.43 13.78 -22.52
N LYS A 42 -4.99 12.55 -22.70
CA LYS A 42 -3.76 12.05 -22.08
C LYS A 42 -2.55 12.88 -22.48
N ASP A 43 -2.58 13.52 -23.65
CA ASP A 43 -1.46 14.34 -24.12
C ASP A 43 -1.41 15.68 -23.38
N SER A 44 -2.57 16.28 -23.04
CA SER A 44 -2.63 17.45 -22.16
C SER A 44 -2.07 17.18 -20.76
N LEU A 45 -2.42 16.05 -20.13
CA LEU A 45 -1.85 15.66 -18.83
C LEU A 45 -0.34 15.40 -18.91
N ARG A 46 0.09 14.69 -19.97
CA ARG A 46 1.52 14.43 -20.22
C ARG A 46 2.28 15.73 -20.44
N LEU A 47 1.71 16.66 -21.19
CA LEU A 47 2.27 17.98 -21.45
C LEU A 47 2.41 18.76 -20.14
N LEU A 48 1.37 18.82 -19.31
CA LEU A 48 1.43 19.48 -18.00
C LEU A 48 2.50 18.88 -17.08
N ARG A 49 2.60 17.55 -17.01
CA ARG A 49 3.63 16.87 -16.19
C ARG A 49 5.05 17.15 -16.65
N LYS A 50 5.24 17.37 -17.95
CA LYS A 50 6.56 17.65 -18.54
C LYS A 50 6.92 19.13 -18.47
N ALA A 51 5.98 20.01 -18.78
CA ALA A 51 6.23 21.44 -18.94
C ALA A 51 6.01 22.25 -17.64
N CYS A 52 5.17 21.77 -16.72
CA CYS A 52 4.81 22.48 -15.50
C CYS A 52 4.98 21.63 -14.22
N PRO A 53 6.17 21.05 -13.93
CA PRO A 53 6.41 20.34 -12.66
C PRO A 53 6.11 21.21 -11.43
N GLN A 54 6.35 22.53 -11.52
CA GLN A 54 6.05 23.50 -10.49
C GLN A 54 4.57 23.58 -10.10
N PHE A 55 3.67 23.32 -11.04
CA PHE A 55 2.24 23.34 -10.78
C PHE A 55 1.85 22.18 -9.86
N TRP A 56 2.37 20.97 -10.11
CA TRP A 56 2.08 19.79 -9.30
C TRP A 56 2.66 19.89 -7.89
N ASP A 57 3.89 20.38 -7.77
CA ASP A 57 4.51 20.69 -6.48
C ASP A 57 3.65 21.69 -5.68
N ALA A 58 3.26 22.80 -6.32
CA ALA A 58 2.44 23.82 -5.67
C ALA A 58 1.04 23.30 -5.31
N ALA A 59 0.42 22.46 -6.16
CA ALA A 59 -0.86 21.82 -5.88
C ALA A 59 -0.80 20.92 -4.63
N ILE A 60 0.24 20.07 -4.51
CA ILE A 60 0.40 19.23 -3.32
C ILE A 60 0.68 20.09 -2.09
N LYS A 61 1.54 21.12 -2.19
CA LYS A 61 1.78 22.08 -1.10
C LYS A 61 0.49 22.76 -0.64
N ALA A 62 -0.34 23.20 -1.57
CA ALA A 62 -1.64 23.80 -1.25
C ALA A 62 -2.54 22.79 -0.52
N LEU A 63 -2.69 21.57 -1.05
CA LEU A 63 -3.47 20.51 -0.42
C LEU A 63 -3.04 20.26 1.03
N ILE A 64 -1.73 20.30 1.29
CA ILE A 64 -1.16 20.09 2.62
C ILE A 64 -1.33 21.32 3.51
N ALA A 65 -1.09 22.52 2.99
CA ALA A 65 -1.19 23.76 3.76
C ALA A 65 -2.61 23.99 4.29
N PHE A 66 -3.62 23.58 3.51
CA PHE A 66 -5.02 23.65 3.93
C PHE A 66 -5.49 22.47 4.75
N ALA A 67 -4.69 21.40 4.87
CA ALA A 67 -4.99 20.34 5.83
C ALA A 67 -4.78 20.93 7.22
N PRO A 68 -5.83 21.16 8.02
CA PRO A 68 -5.66 21.76 9.31
C PRO A 68 -4.79 20.90 10.20
N ASN A 69 -3.63 21.45 10.57
CA ASN A 69 -2.90 21.02 11.75
C ASN A 69 -3.90 20.93 12.91
N ASN A 70 -3.95 19.79 13.61
CA ASN A 70 -5.01 19.27 14.51
C ASN A 70 -5.67 20.22 15.53
N THR A 71 -5.29 21.49 15.63
CA THR A 71 -5.94 22.49 16.48
C THR A 71 -7.13 23.14 15.78
N LEU A 72 -8.22 23.34 16.52
CA LEU A 72 -9.40 24.09 16.06
C LEU A 72 -9.06 25.51 15.58
N ALA A 73 -8.09 26.17 16.21
CA ALA A 73 -7.64 27.52 15.82
C ALA A 73 -7.09 27.56 14.39
N ASN A 74 -6.22 26.62 14.03
CA ASN A 74 -5.67 26.52 12.67
C ASN A 74 -6.75 26.16 11.64
N ARG A 75 -7.78 25.38 12.03
CA ARG A 75 -8.96 25.12 11.17
C ARG A 75 -9.70 26.42 10.88
N CYS A 76 -10.05 27.16 11.92
CA CYS A 76 -10.75 28.43 11.76
C CYS A 76 -9.93 29.44 10.96
N ASP A 77 -8.62 29.52 11.14
CA ASP A 77 -7.76 30.41 10.36
C ASP A 77 -7.64 30.00 8.89
N ALA A 78 -7.47 28.69 8.61
CA ALA A 78 -7.46 28.18 7.23
C ALA A 78 -8.80 28.41 6.53
N ILE A 79 -9.91 28.12 7.21
CA ILE A 79 -11.26 28.38 6.69
C ILE A 79 -11.48 29.88 6.47
N ALA A 80 -11.04 30.74 7.41
CA ALA A 80 -11.17 32.18 7.27
C ALA A 80 -10.33 32.74 6.12
N ARG A 81 -9.10 32.26 5.92
CA ARG A 81 -8.25 32.63 4.77
C ARG A 81 -8.85 32.18 3.46
N LEU A 82 -9.41 30.97 3.42
CA LEU A 82 -10.09 30.45 2.23
C LEU A 82 -11.36 31.25 1.94
N ALA A 83 -12.23 31.46 2.93
CA ALA A 83 -13.44 32.27 2.82
C ALA A 83 -13.14 33.72 2.41
N ALA A 84 -12.12 34.35 3.00
CA ALA A 84 -11.66 35.68 2.62
C ALA A 84 -11.15 35.69 1.17
N GLY A 85 -10.37 34.67 0.80
CA GLY A 85 -9.92 34.43 -0.57
C GLY A 85 -11.08 34.25 -1.56
N PHE A 86 -12.15 33.56 -1.17
CA PHE A 86 -13.34 33.37 -2.01
C PHE A 86 -14.16 34.65 -2.16
N HIS A 87 -14.33 35.42 -1.08
CA HIS A 87 -15.02 36.71 -1.14
C HIS A 87 -14.25 37.73 -1.98
N VAL A 88 -12.92 37.76 -1.87
CA VAL A 88 -12.04 38.64 -2.65
C VAL A 88 -11.86 38.11 -4.09
N GLY A 89 -11.90 36.79 -4.28
CA GLY A 89 -11.60 36.08 -5.52
C GLY A 89 -12.55 36.31 -6.69
N THR A 90 -13.71 36.94 -6.47
CA THR A 90 -14.57 37.41 -7.57
C THR A 90 -13.90 38.48 -8.46
N SER A 91 -12.81 39.09 -7.98
CA SER A 91 -11.95 40.03 -8.75
C SER A 91 -10.68 39.38 -9.33
N PHE A 92 -10.45 38.08 -9.08
CA PHE A 92 -9.23 37.34 -9.46
C PHE A 92 -9.51 36.15 -10.38
N CYS A 93 -10.69 36.10 -11.01
CA CYS A 93 -10.96 35.10 -12.04
C CYS A 93 -9.87 35.21 -13.12
N LEU A 94 -9.27 34.07 -13.47
CA LEU A 94 -8.05 34.02 -14.31
C LEU A 94 -8.25 34.62 -15.70
N GLU A 95 -9.49 34.72 -16.14
CA GLU A 95 -9.86 35.31 -17.41
C GLU A 95 -10.47 36.66 -17.08
N GLY A 96 -9.74 37.74 -17.38
CA GLY A 96 -10.26 39.11 -17.36
C GLY A 96 -11.31 39.36 -18.44
N ASP A 97 -12.10 38.33 -18.75
CA ASP A 97 -13.28 38.40 -19.58
C ASP A 97 -14.44 38.79 -18.64
N PRO A 98 -14.98 40.02 -18.75
CA PRO A 98 -16.08 40.49 -17.91
C PRO A 98 -17.30 39.55 -17.94
N GLY A 99 -17.45 38.75 -19.00
CA GLY A 99 -18.52 37.75 -19.12
C GLY A 99 -18.37 36.55 -18.18
N GLN A 100 -17.14 36.15 -17.84
CA GLN A 100 -16.91 34.99 -16.95
C GLN A 100 -17.02 35.34 -15.46
N GLU A 101 -16.64 36.56 -15.05
CA GLU A 101 -16.84 36.99 -13.65
C GLU A 101 -18.32 36.96 -13.23
N ALA A 102 -19.22 37.37 -14.12
CA ALA A 102 -20.65 37.31 -13.88
C ALA A 102 -21.16 35.86 -13.79
N CYS A 103 -20.60 34.96 -14.61
CA CYS A 103 -20.95 33.54 -14.61
C CYS A 103 -20.57 32.84 -13.29
N HIS A 104 -19.35 33.08 -12.80
CA HIS A 104 -18.86 32.45 -11.55
C HIS A 104 -19.58 32.96 -10.31
N ARG A 105 -19.88 34.27 -10.23
CA ARG A 105 -20.74 34.82 -9.16
C ARG A 105 -22.13 34.21 -9.17
N THR A 106 -22.72 34.04 -10.36
CA THR A 106 -24.05 33.46 -10.50
C THR A 106 -24.06 31.97 -10.10
N ARG A 107 -23.01 31.22 -10.44
CA ARG A 107 -22.87 29.80 -10.07
C ARG A 107 -22.66 29.63 -8.56
N LEU A 108 -21.75 30.39 -7.94
CA LEU A 108 -21.57 30.40 -6.48
C LEU A 108 -22.84 30.81 -5.74
N ALA A 109 -23.50 31.88 -6.19
CA ALA A 109 -24.76 32.31 -5.59
C ALA A 109 -25.83 31.21 -5.73
N LYS A 110 -25.92 30.55 -6.88
CA LYS A 110 -26.93 29.50 -7.09
C LYS A 110 -26.66 28.24 -6.25
N GLU A 111 -25.40 27.82 -6.14
CA GLU A 111 -25.02 26.59 -5.43
C GLU A 111 -24.97 26.79 -3.90
N TYR A 112 -24.65 27.99 -3.41
CA TYR A 112 -24.34 28.22 -1.98
C TYR A 112 -25.18 29.33 -1.29
N SER A 113 -26.12 30.01 -1.95
CA SER A 113 -26.86 31.13 -1.32
C SER A 113 -27.87 30.74 -0.23
N HIS A 114 -28.21 29.46 -0.08
CA HIS A 114 -29.33 29.03 0.77
C HIS A 114 -28.92 28.39 2.11
N SER A 115 -27.64 28.39 2.45
CA SER A 115 -27.09 27.65 3.60
C SER A 115 -26.21 28.50 4.51
N ASP A 116 -25.96 27.99 5.72
CA ASP A 116 -25.07 28.61 6.71
C ASP A 116 -23.68 28.90 6.09
N PRO A 117 -23.19 30.15 6.12
CA PRO A 117 -21.90 30.54 5.54
C PRO A 117 -20.72 29.70 6.04
N ILE A 118 -20.75 29.26 7.29
CA ILE A 118 -19.68 28.44 7.88
C ILE A 118 -19.71 27.03 7.29
N LYS A 119 -20.91 26.44 7.19
CA LYS A 119 -21.10 25.12 6.59
C LYS A 119 -20.70 25.13 5.12
N ASN A 120 -21.10 26.15 4.37
CA ASN A 120 -20.71 26.32 2.97
C ASN A 120 -19.21 26.41 2.79
N SER A 121 -18.53 27.15 3.67
CA SER A 121 -17.08 27.26 3.61
C SER A 121 -16.41 25.90 3.85
N ALA A 122 -16.89 25.10 4.81
CA ALA A 122 -16.35 23.77 5.06
C ALA A 122 -16.59 22.81 3.87
N ASP A 123 -17.81 22.78 3.33
CA ASP A 123 -18.17 21.92 2.19
C ASP A 123 -17.35 22.31 0.94
N MET A 124 -17.19 23.60 0.65
CA MET A 124 -16.34 24.09 -0.45
C MET A 124 -14.87 23.67 -0.31
N ILE A 125 -14.35 23.62 0.91
CA ILE A 125 -12.97 23.21 1.17
C ILE A 125 -12.80 21.72 0.91
N LEU A 126 -13.77 20.92 1.32
CA LEU A 126 -13.77 19.49 1.05
C LEU A 126 -13.85 19.23 -0.46
N ASP A 127 -14.77 19.88 -1.17
CA ASP A 127 -14.88 19.80 -2.62
C ASP A 127 -13.58 20.22 -3.32
N TRP A 128 -12.99 21.34 -2.90
CA TRP A 128 -11.71 21.81 -3.42
C TRP A 128 -10.59 20.79 -3.19
N SER A 129 -10.52 20.21 -1.99
CA SER A 129 -9.52 19.22 -1.63
C SER A 129 -9.68 17.92 -2.42
N ASP A 130 -10.93 17.51 -2.67
CA ASP A 130 -11.27 16.31 -3.43
C ASP A 130 -10.95 16.51 -4.92
N ASP A 131 -11.31 17.66 -5.51
CA ASP A 131 -10.99 17.98 -6.90
C ASP A 131 -9.48 18.00 -7.13
N LEU A 132 -8.74 18.64 -6.23
CA LEU A 132 -7.28 18.70 -6.32
C LEU A 132 -6.65 17.32 -6.12
N SER A 133 -7.12 16.54 -5.15
CA SER A 133 -6.67 15.16 -4.91
C SER A 133 -6.96 14.26 -6.11
N LYS A 134 -8.12 14.43 -6.74
CA LYS A 134 -8.54 13.68 -7.94
C LYS A 134 -7.62 14.00 -9.09
N PHE A 135 -7.32 15.28 -9.27
CA PHE A 135 -6.48 15.75 -10.35
C PHE A 135 -5.03 15.29 -10.21
N ILE A 136 -4.47 15.33 -8.99
CA ILE A 136 -3.15 14.78 -8.71
C ILE A 136 -3.14 13.25 -8.93
N SER A 137 -4.15 12.54 -8.43
CA SER A 137 -4.29 11.08 -8.63
C SER A 137 -4.36 10.70 -10.11
N LEU A 138 -5.03 11.52 -10.92
CA LEU A 138 -5.11 11.36 -12.36
C LEU A 138 -3.73 11.43 -13.01
N ALA A 139 -2.94 12.44 -12.66
CA ALA A 139 -1.58 12.63 -13.13
C ALA A 139 -0.65 11.46 -12.74
N LEU A 140 -0.94 10.82 -11.62
CA LEU A 140 -0.19 9.66 -11.13
C LEU A 140 -0.58 8.33 -11.79
N THR A 141 -1.72 8.23 -12.51
CA THR A 141 -2.30 6.93 -12.94
C THR A 141 -2.68 6.77 -14.42
N ILE A 142 -3.10 7.83 -15.11
CA ILE A 142 -3.84 7.70 -16.39
C ILE A 142 -3.00 7.17 -17.57
N GLU A 143 -1.70 7.45 -17.59
CA GLU A 143 -0.81 7.09 -18.70
C GLU A 143 -0.15 5.72 -18.52
N GLU A 144 0.26 5.07 -19.62
CA GLU A 144 1.09 3.85 -19.58
C GLU A 144 2.42 4.10 -18.86
N ASP A 145 2.99 5.30 -19.04
CA ASP A 145 4.19 5.77 -18.37
C ASP A 145 3.91 6.46 -17.03
N ALA A 146 2.68 6.38 -16.52
CA ALA A 146 2.34 7.02 -15.26
C ALA A 146 3.12 6.40 -14.09
N PRO A 147 3.49 7.18 -13.07
CA PRO A 147 4.36 6.75 -11.99
C PRO A 147 3.80 5.55 -11.23
N ALA A 148 2.48 5.52 -10.95
CA ALA A 148 1.86 4.38 -10.27
C ALA A 148 1.92 3.09 -11.11
N ARG A 149 1.83 3.19 -12.44
CA ARG A 149 2.01 2.03 -13.34
C ARG A 149 3.47 1.59 -13.39
N ARG A 150 4.42 2.54 -13.48
CA ARG A 150 5.86 2.25 -13.40
C ARG A 150 6.23 1.58 -12.09
N ALA A 151 5.68 2.04 -10.97
CA ALA A 151 5.87 1.44 -9.65
C ALA A 151 5.32 0.01 -9.55
N GLY A 152 4.23 -0.29 -10.25
CA GLY A 152 3.72 -1.66 -10.39
C GLY A 152 4.60 -2.54 -11.28
N ASN A 153 5.34 -1.95 -12.22
CA ASN A 153 6.23 -2.67 -13.11
C ASN A 153 7.61 -2.88 -12.46
N LYS A 154 7.79 -4.07 -11.89
CA LYS A 154 8.98 -4.45 -11.10
C LYS A 154 10.31 -4.38 -11.84
N LYS A 155 10.33 -4.27 -13.18
CA LYS A 155 11.55 -3.99 -13.96
C LYS A 155 12.01 -2.54 -13.84
N ASN A 156 11.10 -1.63 -13.49
CA ASN A 156 11.35 -0.22 -13.28
C ASN A 156 11.52 0.07 -11.79
N ARG A 157 12.66 -0.33 -11.20
CA ARG A 157 13.16 0.25 -9.92
C ARG A 157 13.41 1.76 -9.98
N LEU A 158 13.02 2.38 -11.08
CA LEU A 158 13.29 3.73 -11.49
C LEU A 158 11.96 4.47 -11.66
N VAL A 159 11.06 4.35 -10.68
CA VAL A 159 9.75 5.04 -10.67
C VAL A 159 9.90 6.52 -11.01
N PHE A 160 10.99 7.10 -10.49
CA PHE A 160 11.39 8.49 -10.63
C PHE A 160 12.34 8.79 -11.80
N LYS A 161 13.01 7.80 -12.42
CA LYS A 161 13.82 8.04 -13.63
C LYS A 161 12.96 7.97 -14.89
N SER A 162 12.06 8.94 -15.02
CA SER A 162 11.32 9.18 -16.26
C SER A 162 12.31 9.53 -17.36
N ARG A 163 12.28 8.82 -18.50
CA ARG A 163 13.12 9.15 -19.68
C ARG A 163 12.85 10.56 -20.22
N ASN A 164 11.65 11.08 -19.95
CA ASN A 164 11.16 12.34 -20.50
C ASN A 164 11.11 13.47 -19.48
N SER A 165 11.76 13.31 -18.32
CA SER A 165 11.75 14.29 -17.21
C SER A 165 10.34 14.73 -16.78
N ALA A 166 9.35 13.87 -16.96
CA ALA A 166 7.97 14.15 -16.55
C ALA A 166 7.79 13.93 -15.04
N TRP A 167 7.11 14.86 -14.38
CA TRP A 167 6.77 14.81 -12.95
C TRP A 167 6.05 13.51 -12.56
N PRO A 168 6.33 12.92 -11.40
CA PRO A 168 7.41 13.23 -10.46
C PRO A 168 8.75 12.61 -10.93
N MET A 169 9.83 13.35 -10.68
CA MET A 169 11.23 13.00 -10.98
C MET A 169 12.00 12.53 -9.74
N GLN A 170 11.46 12.76 -8.53
CA GLN A 170 12.04 12.35 -7.24
C GLN A 170 10.92 12.22 -6.18
N GLU A 171 11.24 11.68 -5.00
CA GLU A 171 10.25 11.47 -3.93
C GLU A 171 9.71 12.80 -3.39
N GLU A 172 10.56 13.81 -3.34
CA GLU A 172 10.26 15.17 -2.88
C GLU A 172 9.19 15.81 -3.78
N ASP A 173 9.08 15.42 -5.05
CA ASP A 173 8.09 16.00 -5.96
C ASP A 173 6.64 15.61 -5.61
N ILE A 174 6.44 14.46 -4.95
CA ILE A 174 5.12 14.01 -4.46
C ILE A 174 4.92 14.25 -2.95
N MET A 175 5.99 14.59 -2.23
CA MET A 175 5.99 14.89 -0.79
C MET A 175 6.85 16.13 -0.52
N PRO A 176 6.49 17.30 -1.07
CA PRO A 176 7.41 18.43 -1.17
C PRO A 176 7.62 19.22 0.12
N VAL A 177 6.86 18.89 1.17
CA VAL A 177 7.08 19.37 2.54
C VAL A 177 7.66 18.27 3.44
N GLY A 178 8.01 17.12 2.86
CA GLY A 178 8.45 15.93 3.58
C GLY A 178 7.32 14.93 3.84
N ALA A 179 7.69 13.65 3.90
CA ALA A 179 6.74 12.55 3.95
C ALA A 179 5.79 12.61 5.16
N HIS A 180 6.28 12.99 6.34
CA HIS A 180 5.44 13.10 7.54
C HIS A 180 4.28 14.07 7.32
N GLN A 181 4.58 15.31 6.93
CA GLN A 181 3.58 16.36 6.79
C GLN A 181 2.61 16.07 5.63
N THR A 182 3.10 15.52 4.52
CA THR A 182 2.26 15.09 3.41
C THR A 182 1.29 13.98 3.81
N ILE A 183 1.78 12.92 4.48
CA ILE A 183 0.93 11.80 4.88
C ILE A 183 -0.07 12.22 5.96
N ALA A 184 0.35 13.04 6.92
CA ALA A 184 -0.52 13.63 7.94
C ALA A 184 -1.71 14.38 7.32
N ALA A 185 -1.42 15.25 6.34
CA ALA A 185 -2.42 16.03 5.65
C ALA A 185 -3.43 15.16 4.87
N LEU A 186 -2.94 14.16 4.14
CA LEU A 186 -3.79 13.27 3.35
C LEU A 186 -4.67 12.37 4.24
N LEU A 187 -4.14 11.91 5.38
CA LEU A 187 -4.92 11.20 6.37
C LEU A 187 -6.03 12.09 6.94
N HIS A 188 -5.71 13.34 7.25
CA HIS A 188 -6.70 14.30 7.72
C HIS A 188 -7.85 14.51 6.71
N TRP A 189 -7.54 14.71 5.43
CA TRP A 189 -8.57 14.85 4.39
C TRP A 189 -9.43 13.60 4.26
N THR A 190 -8.80 12.43 4.38
CA THR A 190 -9.54 11.18 4.29
C THR A 190 -10.44 10.96 5.52
N GLU A 191 -9.99 11.33 6.72
CA GLU A 191 -10.81 11.32 7.94
C GLU A 191 -12.02 12.27 7.84
N SER A 192 -11.88 13.36 7.08
CA SER A 192 -12.93 14.35 6.86
C SER A 192 -13.95 13.92 5.80
N GLY A 193 -13.86 12.69 5.28
CA GLY A 193 -14.79 12.13 4.30
C GLY A 193 -14.28 12.08 2.86
N GLY A 194 -13.07 12.60 2.57
CA GLY A 194 -12.51 12.62 1.23
C GLY A 194 -12.02 11.25 0.77
N ILE A 195 -12.88 10.46 0.08
CA ILE A 195 -12.49 9.18 -0.53
C ILE A 195 -11.34 9.38 -1.53
N VAL A 196 -11.32 10.53 -2.20
CA VAL A 196 -10.31 10.85 -3.22
C VAL A 196 -8.93 11.07 -2.59
N ALA A 197 -8.86 11.68 -1.41
CA ALA A 197 -7.62 11.80 -0.66
C ALA A 197 -7.04 10.42 -0.29
N ALA A 198 -7.90 9.44 0.02
CA ALA A 198 -7.48 8.06 0.26
C ALA A 198 -6.85 7.41 -0.98
N GLU A 199 -7.42 7.70 -2.15
CA GLU A 199 -6.92 7.18 -3.43
C GLU A 199 -5.55 7.79 -3.75
N LEU A 200 -5.41 9.10 -3.57
CA LEU A 200 -4.12 9.79 -3.70
C LEU A 200 -3.09 9.19 -2.74
N LEU A 201 -3.46 8.97 -1.48
CA LEU A 201 -2.60 8.34 -0.48
C LEU A 201 -2.14 6.95 -0.93
N ALA A 202 -3.05 6.11 -1.44
CA ALA A 202 -2.73 4.78 -1.96
C ALA A 202 -1.74 4.86 -3.14
N HIS A 203 -1.89 5.85 -4.04
CA HIS A 203 -0.94 6.08 -5.12
C HIS A 203 0.44 6.49 -4.61
N ILE A 204 0.52 7.36 -3.59
CA ILE A 204 1.78 7.77 -2.97
C ILE A 204 2.47 6.57 -2.31
N PHE A 205 1.74 5.75 -1.55
CA PHE A 205 2.29 4.50 -0.97
C PHE A 205 2.83 3.55 -2.03
N ARG A 206 2.17 3.47 -3.18
CA ARG A 206 2.63 2.65 -4.29
C ARG A 206 3.90 3.22 -4.95
N ILE A 207 3.99 4.54 -5.10
CA ILE A 207 5.08 5.22 -5.82
C ILE A 207 6.34 5.36 -4.95
N ALA A 208 6.18 5.77 -3.69
CA ALA A 208 7.24 5.98 -2.71
C ALA A 208 6.96 5.24 -1.39
N PRO A 209 6.92 3.89 -1.40
CA PRO A 209 6.52 3.10 -0.24
C PRO A 209 7.38 3.35 1.00
N GLY A 210 8.69 3.55 0.83
CA GLY A 210 9.61 3.78 1.95
C GLY A 210 9.31 5.09 2.68
N ALA A 211 9.33 6.20 1.94
CA ALA A 211 9.05 7.52 2.48
C ALA A 211 7.60 7.63 3.00
N ALA A 212 6.60 7.16 2.26
CA ALA A 212 5.21 7.17 2.71
C ALA A 212 5.00 6.39 4.01
N TYR A 213 5.65 5.23 4.14
CA TYR A 213 5.58 4.41 5.35
C TYR A 213 6.26 5.10 6.54
N LEU A 214 7.44 5.71 6.34
CA LEU A 214 8.11 6.49 7.39
C LEU A 214 7.28 7.71 7.79
N GLY A 215 6.70 8.42 6.82
CA GLY A 215 5.81 9.56 7.08
C GLY A 215 4.59 9.18 7.90
N ALA A 216 3.95 8.06 7.56
CA ALA A 216 2.88 7.50 8.37
C ALA A 216 3.34 7.18 9.80
N LEU A 217 4.50 6.54 9.97
CA LEU A 217 5.06 6.24 11.30
C LEU A 217 5.29 7.50 12.14
N PHE A 218 5.86 8.57 11.57
CA PHE A 218 6.11 9.83 12.26
C PHE A 218 4.82 10.55 12.68
N HIS A 219 3.80 10.58 11.82
CA HIS A 219 2.51 11.22 12.12
C HIS A 219 1.84 10.67 13.37
N LEU A 220 2.12 9.41 13.64
CA LEU A 220 1.53 8.67 14.73
C LEU A 220 2.25 8.92 16.06
N ASN A 221 3.16 9.89 16.12
CA ASN A 221 3.88 10.36 17.31
C ASN A 221 4.61 9.22 18.04
N VAL A 222 5.25 8.37 17.24
CA VAL A 222 6.14 7.31 17.68
C VAL A 222 7.45 8.03 18.08
N GLY A 223 7.66 8.24 19.38
CA GLY A 223 8.71 9.12 19.93
C GLY A 223 10.14 8.83 19.45
N ASP A 224 11.06 9.74 19.74
CA ASP A 224 12.45 9.77 19.22
C ASP A 224 13.40 8.69 19.80
N ASP A 225 12.92 7.77 20.65
CA ASP A 225 13.79 6.76 21.30
C ASP A 225 13.91 5.46 20.46
N PRO A 226 15.07 5.18 19.83
CA PRO A 226 15.18 4.15 18.79
C PRO A 226 15.09 2.70 19.29
N GLU A 227 15.35 2.43 20.58
CA GLU A 227 15.59 1.05 21.06
C GLU A 227 14.36 0.35 21.67
N ASP A 228 13.39 1.08 22.23
CA ASP A 228 12.19 0.47 22.87
C ASP A 228 10.90 0.52 22.00
N ILE A 229 10.94 1.24 20.88
CA ILE A 229 9.75 1.68 20.15
C ILE A 229 9.39 0.79 18.94
N VAL A 230 10.33 -0.01 18.45
CA VAL A 230 10.22 -0.70 17.16
C VAL A 230 9.18 -1.83 17.15
N SER A 231 8.79 -2.39 18.30
CA SER A 231 7.94 -3.60 18.35
C SER A 231 6.56 -3.38 18.97
N ALA A 232 6.47 -2.61 20.06
CA ALA A 232 5.25 -2.53 20.88
C ALA A 232 4.46 -1.22 20.70
N GLN A 233 5.14 -0.10 20.40
CA GLN A 233 4.48 1.19 20.13
C GLN A 233 4.15 1.38 18.65
N ARG A 234 4.98 0.85 17.72
CA ARG A 234 4.60 0.69 16.29
C ARG A 234 3.25 -0.02 16.10
N ALA A 235 2.91 -0.97 16.98
CA ALA A 235 1.65 -1.73 16.95
C ALA A 235 0.42 -0.93 17.39
N ARG A 236 0.58 0.03 18.30
CA ARG A 236 -0.56 0.67 18.97
C ARG A 236 -1.09 1.90 18.23
N LEU A 237 -0.24 2.60 17.47
CA LEU A 237 -0.60 3.90 16.90
C LEU A 237 -0.85 3.83 15.39
N LEU A 238 -0.15 2.97 14.65
CA LEU A 238 -0.43 2.65 13.23
C LEU A 238 -1.86 2.16 12.98
N SER A 239 -2.51 1.63 14.02
CA SER A 239 -3.76 0.89 13.89
C SER A 239 -5.04 1.67 14.05
N ASN A 240 -5.01 2.88 14.63
CA ASN A 240 -6.27 3.57 14.95
C ASN A 240 -6.63 4.53 13.84
N ARG A 241 -5.81 5.54 13.53
CA ARG A 241 -6.17 6.55 12.53
C ARG A 241 -6.15 6.03 11.09
N VAL A 242 -5.03 5.50 10.59
CA VAL A 242 -4.96 4.95 9.22
C VAL A 242 -6.02 3.86 8.98
N PHE A 243 -6.37 3.11 10.02
CA PHE A 243 -7.34 2.04 9.96
C PHE A 243 -8.79 2.54 10.13
N GLU A 244 -9.03 3.57 10.96
CA GLU A 244 -10.27 4.35 10.99
C GLU A 244 -10.51 5.03 9.66
N THR A 245 -9.48 5.61 9.04
CA THR A 245 -9.48 6.15 7.70
C THR A 245 -9.86 5.07 6.69
N LEU A 246 -9.16 3.92 6.67
CA LEU A 246 -9.54 2.74 5.88
C LEU A 246 -10.99 2.30 6.14
N LEU A 247 -11.45 2.37 7.38
CA LEU A 247 -12.80 2.00 7.77
C LEU A 247 -13.86 3.04 7.42
N ILE A 248 -13.52 4.32 7.39
CA ILE A 248 -14.37 5.41 6.91
C ILE A 248 -14.53 5.22 5.41
N THR A 249 -13.41 5.05 4.68
CA THR A 249 -13.40 4.79 3.24
C THR A 249 -14.14 3.50 2.88
N VAL A 250 -13.88 2.37 3.56
CA VAL A 250 -14.63 1.10 3.34
C VAL A 250 -16.05 1.18 3.93
N GLY A 251 -16.29 2.15 4.81
CA GLY A 251 -17.50 2.33 5.59
C GLY A 251 -18.62 3.06 4.94
N ASP A 252 -18.32 3.89 3.96
CA ASP A 252 -19.32 4.49 3.08
C ASP A 252 -20.09 3.41 2.29
N VAL A 253 -19.56 2.17 2.25
CA VAL A 253 -20.15 1.02 1.55
C VAL A 253 -20.50 1.33 0.10
N THR A 254 -19.89 2.38 -0.46
CA THR A 254 -19.84 2.69 -1.87
C THR A 254 -18.78 1.80 -2.50
N GLN A 255 -18.97 1.44 -3.76
CA GLN A 255 -18.02 0.61 -4.49
C GLN A 255 -16.61 1.23 -4.49
N GLU A 256 -16.55 2.55 -4.70
CA GLU A 256 -15.32 3.35 -4.76
C GLU A 256 -14.55 3.29 -3.44
N GLY A 257 -15.24 3.44 -2.31
CA GLY A 257 -14.63 3.37 -0.98
C GLY A 257 -14.01 2.00 -0.68
N ILE A 258 -14.70 0.92 -1.08
CA ILE A 258 -14.21 -0.46 -0.93
C ILE A 258 -12.96 -0.72 -1.79
N GLU A 259 -13.01 -0.32 -3.07
CA GLU A 259 -11.88 -0.47 -3.99
C GLU A 259 -10.67 0.34 -3.52
N CYS A 260 -10.91 1.57 -3.04
CA CYS A 260 -9.86 2.42 -2.51
C CYS A 260 -9.20 1.82 -1.26
N GLY A 261 -9.98 1.40 -0.26
CA GLY A 261 -9.42 0.79 0.94
C GLY A 261 -8.66 -0.50 0.65
N THR A 262 -9.13 -1.29 -0.32
CA THR A 262 -8.42 -2.50 -0.77
C THR A 262 -7.07 -2.16 -1.40
N ARG A 263 -7.01 -1.15 -2.27
CA ARG A 263 -5.77 -0.69 -2.91
C ARG A 263 -4.78 -0.13 -1.89
N LEU A 264 -5.27 0.59 -0.88
CA LEU A 264 -4.44 1.12 0.20
C LEU A 264 -3.84 -0.02 1.04
N LEU A 265 -4.64 -1.02 1.40
CA LEU A 265 -4.15 -2.23 2.09
C LEU A 265 -3.13 -3.01 1.26
N ASP A 266 -3.41 -3.24 -0.03
CA ASP A 266 -2.48 -3.95 -0.93
C ASP A 266 -1.16 -3.18 -1.10
N SER A 267 -1.22 -1.84 -1.21
CA SER A 267 -0.03 -0.99 -1.32
C SER A 267 0.78 -1.00 -0.02
N PHE A 268 0.11 -1.00 1.13
CA PHE A 268 0.77 -1.06 2.43
C PHE A 268 1.45 -2.42 2.67
N VAL A 269 0.73 -3.52 2.44
CA VAL A 269 1.25 -4.89 2.63
C VAL A 269 2.29 -5.25 1.58
N GLY A 270 2.15 -4.73 0.36
CA GLY A 270 3.05 -5.00 -0.77
C GLY A 270 4.34 -4.19 -0.76
N ALA A 271 4.43 -3.15 0.07
CA ALA A 271 5.57 -2.22 0.13
C ALA A 271 6.89 -2.97 0.42
N PRO A 272 8.00 -2.66 -0.28
CA PRO A 272 9.30 -3.30 -0.03
C PRO A 272 9.83 -3.15 1.41
N ALA A 273 9.40 -2.08 2.09
CA ALA A 273 9.74 -1.78 3.49
C ALA A 273 8.80 -2.46 4.50
N ALA A 274 7.66 -2.99 4.07
CA ALA A 274 6.72 -3.66 4.95
C ALA A 274 7.34 -4.95 5.50
N GLY A 275 7.48 -5.00 6.82
CA GLY A 275 7.83 -6.20 7.54
C GLY A 275 6.69 -7.23 7.48
N PRO A 276 7.00 -8.53 7.54
CA PRO A 276 5.98 -9.57 7.53
C PRO A 276 5.08 -9.46 8.77
N ASP A 277 5.57 -8.87 9.87
CA ASP A 277 4.82 -8.61 11.09
C ASP A 277 4.02 -7.30 11.08
N ASP A 278 4.18 -6.40 10.11
CA ASP A 278 3.58 -5.06 10.18
C ASP A 278 2.06 -5.09 10.20
N LEU A 279 1.45 -5.99 9.42
CA LEU A 279 -0.01 -6.20 9.44
C LEU A 279 -0.48 -6.90 10.74
N ALA A 280 0.39 -7.68 11.39
CA ALA A 280 0.09 -8.31 12.68
C ALA A 280 0.29 -7.35 13.86
N ILE A 281 1.28 -6.48 13.76
CA ILE A 281 1.55 -5.34 14.63
C ILE A 281 0.34 -4.39 14.60
N LEU A 282 -0.21 -4.13 13.41
CA LEU A 282 -1.46 -3.38 13.21
C LEU A 282 -2.72 -4.01 13.81
N ALA A 283 -2.70 -5.30 14.18
CA ALA A 283 -3.87 -6.12 14.49
C ALA A 283 -4.00 -6.58 15.96
N ARG A 284 -2.96 -6.44 16.81
CA ARG A 284 -2.89 -7.02 18.17
C ARG A 284 -3.39 -6.14 19.35
N GLY A 285 -4.00 -4.99 19.12
CA GLY A 285 -4.53 -4.08 20.16
C GLY A 285 -6.02 -4.31 20.48
N HIS A 286 -6.46 -4.04 21.73
CA HIS A 286 -7.84 -4.25 22.17
C HIS A 286 -8.90 -3.41 21.43
N LEU A 287 -8.57 -2.17 21.03
CA LEU A 287 -9.42 -1.38 20.12
C LEU A 287 -9.47 -1.96 18.70
N GLN A 288 -8.44 -2.71 18.31
CA GLN A 288 -8.27 -3.24 16.96
C GLN A 288 -9.13 -4.47 16.73
N THR A 289 -9.44 -5.30 17.73
CA THR A 289 -10.39 -6.41 17.58
C THR A 289 -11.77 -5.90 17.16
N GLU A 290 -12.23 -4.80 17.76
CA GLU A 290 -13.50 -4.16 17.43
C GLU A 290 -13.44 -3.44 16.08
N LEU A 291 -12.35 -2.72 15.81
CA LEU A 291 -12.09 -2.06 14.53
C LEU A 291 -12.06 -3.04 13.37
N LEU A 292 -11.43 -4.18 13.59
CA LEU A 292 -11.23 -5.22 12.59
C LEU A 292 -12.45 -6.12 12.45
N ARG A 293 -13.25 -6.26 13.51
CA ARG A 293 -14.63 -6.76 13.43
C ARG A 293 -15.50 -5.83 12.60
N LYS A 294 -15.41 -4.51 12.79
CA LYS A 294 -16.09 -3.51 11.95
C LYS A 294 -15.59 -3.57 10.50
N LEU A 295 -14.29 -3.77 10.26
CA LEU A 295 -13.73 -3.89 8.93
C LEU A 295 -14.22 -5.18 8.26
N THR A 296 -14.20 -6.29 8.99
CA THR A 296 -14.73 -7.57 8.56
C THR A 296 -16.22 -7.46 8.22
N ALA A 297 -17.00 -6.78 9.05
CA ALA A 297 -18.42 -6.53 8.81
C ALA A 297 -18.67 -5.63 7.58
N LYS A 298 -17.83 -4.60 7.37
CA LYS A 298 -17.94 -3.71 6.21
C LYS A 298 -17.46 -4.37 4.92
N ILE A 299 -16.34 -5.10 4.94
CA ILE A 299 -15.88 -5.96 3.84
C ILE A 299 -16.94 -7.01 3.51
N HIS A 300 -17.61 -7.57 4.53
CA HIS A 300 -18.71 -8.48 4.32
C HIS A 300 -19.90 -7.80 3.63
N LEU A 301 -20.34 -6.64 4.12
CA LEU A 301 -21.45 -5.89 3.52
C LEU A 301 -21.12 -5.48 2.07
N ALA A 302 -19.87 -5.09 1.83
CA ALA A 302 -19.31 -4.82 0.52
C ALA A 302 -19.37 -6.04 -0.40
N MET A 303 -18.88 -7.19 0.07
CA MET A 303 -18.94 -8.44 -0.68
C MET A 303 -20.38 -8.86 -0.97
N TYR A 304 -21.29 -8.72 -0.02
CA TYR A 304 -22.71 -8.99 -0.20
C TYR A 304 -23.28 -8.12 -1.32
N LYS A 305 -23.10 -6.79 -1.26
CA LYS A 305 -23.55 -5.87 -2.31
C LYS A 305 -22.94 -6.22 -3.68
N LEU A 306 -21.63 -6.51 -3.73
CA LEU A 306 -20.92 -6.86 -4.98
C LEU A 306 -21.36 -8.21 -5.56
N VAL A 307 -21.69 -9.19 -4.71
CA VAL A 307 -22.21 -10.50 -5.14
C VAL A 307 -23.55 -10.33 -5.88
N HIS A 308 -24.40 -9.42 -5.41
CA HIS A 308 -25.71 -9.18 -6.00
C HIS A 308 -25.70 -8.15 -7.14
N ALA A 309 -24.70 -7.26 -7.23
CA ALA A 309 -24.68 -6.18 -8.22
C ALA A 309 -24.19 -6.59 -9.63
N SER A 310 -23.19 -7.47 -9.78
CA SER A 310 -22.74 -7.93 -11.12
C SER A 310 -21.74 -9.11 -11.09
N PRO A 311 -21.70 -9.96 -12.14
CA PRO A 311 -20.63 -10.93 -12.38
C PRO A 311 -19.26 -10.29 -12.69
N ARG A 312 -19.20 -9.01 -13.10
CA ARG A 312 -17.94 -8.35 -13.54
C ARG A 312 -16.92 -8.09 -12.42
N PHE A 313 -17.25 -8.38 -11.17
CA PHE A 313 -16.46 -7.99 -9.99
C PHE A 313 -15.59 -9.11 -9.39
N ASP A 314 -15.23 -10.12 -10.17
CA ASP A 314 -14.45 -11.27 -9.70
C ASP A 314 -13.09 -10.88 -9.10
N HIS A 315 -12.41 -9.86 -9.64
CA HIS A 315 -11.14 -9.41 -9.09
C HIS A 315 -11.30 -8.76 -7.71
N THR A 316 -12.21 -7.78 -7.58
CA THR A 316 -12.49 -7.10 -6.31
C THR A 316 -12.96 -8.08 -5.23
N LYS A 317 -13.87 -9.01 -5.59
CA LYS A 317 -14.32 -10.09 -4.69
C LYS A 317 -13.17 -10.96 -4.21
N ARG A 318 -12.24 -11.34 -5.10
CA ARG A 318 -11.04 -12.12 -4.75
C ARG A 318 -10.11 -11.33 -3.84
N THR A 319 -9.80 -10.08 -4.15
CA THR A 319 -8.88 -9.26 -3.35
C THR A 319 -9.44 -9.01 -1.94
N LEU A 320 -10.73 -8.67 -1.82
CA LEU A 320 -11.40 -8.53 -0.54
C LEU A 320 -11.40 -9.83 0.26
N SER A 321 -11.70 -10.97 -0.38
CA SER A 321 -11.64 -12.27 0.27
C SER A 321 -10.22 -12.59 0.76
N CYS A 322 -9.21 -12.34 -0.06
CA CYS A 322 -7.80 -12.55 0.32
C CYS A 322 -7.40 -11.68 1.51
N ALA A 323 -7.73 -10.39 1.50
CA ALA A 323 -7.46 -9.48 2.61
C ALA A 323 -8.17 -9.96 3.88
N LEU A 324 -9.45 -10.34 3.77
CA LEU A 324 -10.26 -10.85 4.86
C LEU A 324 -9.65 -12.11 5.51
N PHE A 325 -9.16 -13.05 4.70
CA PHE A 325 -8.50 -14.26 5.19
C PHE A 325 -7.09 -14.01 5.76
N GLN A 326 -6.35 -13.05 5.23
CA GLN A 326 -5.06 -12.64 5.81
C GLN A 326 -5.29 -12.04 7.19
N LEU A 327 -6.28 -11.15 7.32
CA LEU A 327 -6.69 -10.56 8.59
C LEU A 327 -7.15 -11.63 9.57
N GLN A 328 -7.94 -12.62 9.13
CA GLN A 328 -8.31 -13.77 9.97
C GLN A 328 -7.09 -14.46 10.56
N GLY A 329 -6.15 -14.88 9.70
CA GLY A 329 -4.98 -15.66 10.14
C GLY A 329 -4.06 -14.85 11.05
N ILE A 330 -4.00 -13.54 10.84
CA ILE A 330 -3.23 -12.62 11.68
C ILE A 330 -3.84 -12.46 13.07
N LEU A 331 -5.17 -12.43 13.15
CA LEU A 331 -5.94 -12.24 14.38
C LEU A 331 -6.27 -13.53 15.12
N ASP A 332 -6.01 -14.67 14.49
CA ASP A 332 -6.43 -15.97 15.00
C ASP A 332 -7.96 -16.07 15.22
N PHE A 333 -8.76 -15.40 14.37
CA PHE A 333 -10.21 -15.50 14.48
C PHE A 333 -10.70 -16.88 14.02
N PRO A 334 -11.57 -17.55 14.81
CA PRO A 334 -12.16 -18.80 14.37
C PRO A 334 -13.07 -18.58 13.16
N ASP A 335 -13.18 -19.61 12.33
CA ASP A 335 -13.96 -19.59 11.09
C ASP A 335 -15.44 -19.22 11.29
N SER A 336 -15.98 -19.48 12.48
CA SER A 336 -17.35 -19.13 12.86
C SER A 336 -17.63 -17.63 12.84
N HIS A 337 -16.60 -16.78 12.88
CA HIS A 337 -16.76 -15.33 12.71
C HIS A 337 -16.88 -14.89 11.25
N PHE A 338 -16.72 -15.80 10.28
CA PHE A 338 -16.88 -15.48 8.87
C PHE A 338 -18.27 -15.84 8.36
N PRO A 339 -18.93 -14.92 7.64
CA PRO A 339 -20.24 -15.17 7.09
C PRO A 339 -20.16 -16.19 5.95
N THR A 340 -21.22 -16.99 5.82
CA THR A 340 -21.27 -18.14 4.91
C THR A 340 -20.97 -17.76 3.45
N ASN A 341 -21.27 -16.53 3.03
CA ASN A 341 -20.98 -16.01 1.68
C ASN A 341 -19.50 -15.66 1.46
N ALA A 342 -18.78 -15.12 2.45
CA ALA A 342 -17.32 -14.98 2.39
C ALA A 342 -16.65 -16.37 2.42
N MET A 343 -17.25 -17.28 3.18
CA MET A 343 -16.91 -18.69 3.17
C MET A 343 -17.16 -19.37 1.82
N ILE A 344 -17.97 -18.85 0.87
CA ILE A 344 -18.11 -19.41 -0.50
C ILE A 344 -16.87 -19.09 -1.37
N PHE A 345 -16.15 -18.01 -1.07
CA PHE A 345 -14.84 -17.75 -1.66
C PHE A 345 -13.73 -18.57 -0.97
N ARG A 346 -14.05 -19.26 0.14
CA ARG A 346 -13.14 -20.22 0.79
C ARG A 346 -12.96 -21.50 -0.04
N PRO A 347 -13.98 -22.07 -0.71
CA PRO A 347 -13.80 -23.06 -1.75
C PRO A 347 -13.04 -22.55 -2.99
N LEU A 348 -13.04 -21.26 -3.33
CA LEU A 348 -12.07 -20.77 -4.33
C LEU A 348 -10.62 -20.83 -3.81
N ARG A 349 -10.44 -20.86 -2.48
CA ARG A 349 -9.22 -21.29 -1.79
C ARG A 349 -9.07 -22.83 -1.82
N LEU A 350 -10.08 -23.63 -1.45
CA LEU A 350 -9.96 -25.08 -1.17
C LEU A 350 -10.20 -26.01 -2.39
N LEU A 351 -11.12 -25.66 -3.31
CA LEU A 351 -11.47 -26.40 -4.54
C LEU A 351 -10.50 -26.14 -5.70
N HIS A 352 -9.75 -25.03 -5.71
CA HIS A 352 -8.50 -24.92 -6.48
C HIS A 352 -7.32 -25.54 -5.67
N LYS A 353 -7.51 -26.84 -5.40
CA LYS A 353 -6.70 -27.85 -4.68
C LYS A 353 -5.26 -27.47 -4.30
N THR A 354 -4.99 -27.37 -2.99
CA THR A 354 -3.69 -27.46 -2.23
C THR A 354 -2.40 -26.95 -2.87
N LYS A 355 -2.07 -27.33 -4.10
CA LYS A 355 -0.88 -26.90 -4.85
C LYS A 355 -0.77 -25.37 -5.00
N PRO A 356 -1.78 -24.58 -5.41
CA PRO A 356 -1.64 -23.14 -5.55
C PRO A 356 -1.31 -22.43 -4.23
N GLN A 357 -1.90 -22.87 -3.11
CA GLN A 357 -1.65 -22.26 -1.81
C GLN A 357 -0.28 -22.64 -1.23
N ILE A 358 0.11 -23.92 -1.37
CA ILE A 358 1.46 -24.36 -1.00
C ILE A 358 2.48 -23.60 -1.86
N THR A 359 2.22 -23.46 -3.16
CA THR A 359 3.08 -22.72 -4.08
C THR A 359 3.14 -21.22 -3.75
N HIS A 360 2.04 -20.64 -3.29
CA HIS A 360 2.03 -19.27 -2.78
C HIS A 360 2.84 -19.13 -1.48
N GLY A 361 2.74 -20.10 -0.57
CA GLY A 361 3.59 -20.18 0.62
C GLY A 361 5.08 -20.31 0.26
N ILE A 362 5.40 -21.14 -0.73
CA ILE A 362 6.76 -21.29 -1.28
C ILE A 362 7.22 -19.98 -1.92
N TRP A 363 6.35 -19.27 -2.64
CA TRP A 363 6.64 -17.96 -3.22
C TRP A 363 6.96 -16.93 -2.13
N LEU A 364 6.13 -16.84 -1.08
CA LEU A 364 6.35 -15.98 0.07
C LEU A 364 7.68 -16.32 0.74
N TYR A 365 7.97 -17.61 0.92
CA TYR A 365 9.22 -18.08 1.51
C TYR A 365 10.44 -17.71 0.66
N ALA A 366 10.40 -17.95 -0.65
CA ALA A 366 11.48 -17.60 -1.57
C ALA A 366 11.74 -16.09 -1.60
N ARG A 367 10.67 -15.28 -1.56
CA ARG A 367 10.76 -13.81 -1.47
C ARG A 367 11.35 -13.39 -0.12
N ALA A 368 10.89 -13.96 0.98
CA ALA A 368 11.40 -13.68 2.31
C ALA A 368 12.88 -14.06 2.45
N LEU A 369 13.31 -15.18 1.88
CA LEU A 369 14.72 -15.59 1.82
C LEU A 369 15.59 -14.59 1.05
N ARG A 370 15.13 -14.14 -0.12
CA ARG A 370 15.85 -13.18 -0.97
C ARG A 370 16.00 -11.82 -0.28
N ASN A 371 14.93 -11.36 0.36
CA ASN A 371 14.86 -10.05 1.02
C ASN A 371 15.34 -10.11 2.47
N ALA A 372 15.73 -11.27 2.98
CA ALA A 372 16.22 -11.41 4.33
C ALA A 372 17.48 -10.56 4.51
N GLY A 373 17.33 -9.43 5.18
CA GLY A 373 18.42 -8.63 5.70
C GLY A 373 19.08 -9.24 6.94
N ARG A 374 18.89 -10.54 7.20
CA ARG A 374 19.40 -11.26 8.38
C ARG A 374 19.88 -12.66 8.04
N CYS A 375 20.74 -13.20 8.90
CA CYS A 375 21.29 -14.54 8.76
C CYS A 375 20.18 -15.60 8.75
N SER A 376 20.29 -16.59 7.86
CA SER A 376 19.35 -17.72 7.74
C SER A 376 19.61 -18.83 8.76
N SER A 377 20.76 -18.83 9.45
CA SER A 377 21.10 -19.86 10.43
C SER A 377 20.14 -19.83 11.62
N PRO A 378 19.68 -20.99 12.13
CA PRO A 378 18.88 -21.05 13.34
C PRO A 378 19.54 -20.25 14.47
N GLU A 379 18.73 -19.45 15.16
CA GLU A 379 19.14 -18.64 16.33
C GLU A 379 20.10 -17.49 16.04
N CYS A 380 20.48 -17.26 14.78
CA CYS A 380 21.30 -16.12 14.40
C CYS A 380 20.44 -14.95 13.91
N HIS A 381 20.51 -13.81 14.60
CA HIS A 381 19.78 -12.59 14.24
C HIS A 381 20.66 -11.52 13.57
N ALA A 382 21.90 -11.86 13.21
CA ALA A 382 22.84 -10.91 12.62
C ALA A 382 22.34 -10.38 11.27
N THR A 383 22.33 -9.05 11.09
CA THR A 383 21.92 -8.38 9.84
C THR A 383 23.10 -8.08 8.91
N LYS A 384 24.32 -8.16 9.44
CA LYS A 384 25.58 -7.92 8.75
C LYS A 384 26.58 -9.02 9.05
N ARG A 385 27.59 -9.17 8.19
CA ARG A 385 28.70 -10.11 8.40
C ARG A 385 29.54 -9.64 9.58
N ARG A 386 29.94 -10.56 10.46
CA ARG A 386 30.93 -10.24 11.49
C ARG A 386 32.31 -10.21 10.83
N THR A 387 33.00 -9.09 10.94
CA THR A 387 34.41 -8.92 10.55
C THR A 387 35.12 -8.39 11.77
N ASP A 388 36.23 -9.02 12.16
CA ASP A 388 36.88 -8.73 13.43
C ASP A 388 37.47 -7.30 13.48
N GLU A 389 37.78 -6.69 12.32
CA GLU A 389 38.46 -5.38 12.25
C GLU A 389 38.02 -4.49 11.05
N GLY A 390 36.81 -4.71 10.49
CA GLY A 390 36.41 -4.06 9.23
C GLY A 390 34.99 -3.48 9.21
N PRO A 391 34.65 -2.65 8.19
CA PRO A 391 33.30 -2.14 8.01
C PRO A 391 32.33 -3.29 7.79
N ALA A 392 31.13 -3.17 8.36
CA ALA A 392 30.15 -4.25 8.34
C ALA A 392 29.72 -4.60 6.91
N LEU A 393 30.12 -5.78 6.46
CA LEU A 393 29.85 -6.26 5.10
C LEU A 393 28.46 -6.90 4.98
N PRO A 394 27.87 -6.92 3.77
CA PRO A 394 26.64 -7.66 3.53
C PRO A 394 26.82 -9.16 3.82
N LEU A 395 25.74 -9.81 4.23
CA LEU A 395 25.70 -11.25 4.49
C LEU A 395 26.08 -12.04 3.24
N GLN A 396 26.84 -13.13 3.40
CA GLN A 396 27.27 -13.96 2.28
C GLN A 396 26.15 -14.89 1.81
N PRO A 397 25.80 -14.91 0.51
CA PRO A 397 24.83 -15.86 -0.01
C PRO A 397 25.40 -17.28 0.00
N CYS A 398 24.52 -18.28 0.13
CA CYS A 398 24.88 -19.68 -0.09
C CYS A 398 25.41 -19.85 -1.52
N GLY A 399 26.62 -20.43 -1.68
CA GLY A 399 27.23 -20.60 -3.00
C GLY A 399 26.46 -21.50 -3.97
N ALA A 400 25.50 -22.30 -3.48
CA ALA A 400 24.69 -23.19 -4.32
C ALA A 400 23.35 -22.56 -4.74
N CYS A 401 22.50 -22.14 -3.78
CA CYS A 401 21.17 -21.60 -4.10
C CYS A 401 21.11 -20.07 -4.24
N LEU A 402 22.18 -19.36 -3.87
CA LEU A 402 22.34 -17.89 -3.90
C LEU A 402 21.26 -17.09 -3.12
N THR A 403 20.35 -17.76 -2.42
CA THR A 403 19.17 -17.13 -1.81
C THR A 403 19.32 -17.00 -0.30
N THR A 404 19.64 -18.08 0.42
CA THR A 404 19.94 -18.02 1.86
C THR A 404 21.21 -17.22 2.10
N ARG A 405 21.26 -16.47 3.20
CA ARG A 405 22.39 -15.57 3.52
C ARG A 405 22.91 -15.83 4.92
N TYR A 406 24.23 -15.82 5.08
CA TYR A 406 24.88 -16.12 6.35
C TYR A 406 25.86 -15.03 6.76
N CYS A 407 25.93 -14.77 8.07
CA CYS A 407 26.90 -13.83 8.63
C CYS A 407 28.30 -14.45 8.78
N SER A 408 28.45 -15.78 8.63
CA SER A 408 29.71 -16.51 8.69
C SER A 408 29.60 -17.90 8.05
N LYS A 409 30.75 -18.52 7.71
CA LYS A 409 30.83 -19.93 7.29
C LYS A 409 30.37 -20.89 8.40
N THR A 410 30.55 -20.53 9.66
CA THR A 410 30.10 -21.34 10.82
C THR A 410 28.58 -21.41 10.90
N CYS A 411 27.89 -20.28 10.71
CA CYS A 411 26.44 -20.22 10.63
C CYS A 411 25.90 -21.03 9.44
N GLN A 412 26.57 -20.95 8.28
CA GLN A 412 26.23 -21.79 7.12
C GLN A 412 26.39 -23.27 7.44
N LYS A 413 27.53 -23.70 8.01
CA LYS A 413 27.77 -25.11 8.37
C LYS A 413 26.75 -25.64 9.38
N ARG A 414 26.34 -24.83 10.36
CA ARG A 414 25.33 -25.20 11.36
C ARG A 414 23.98 -25.48 10.71
N ASP A 415 23.52 -24.55 9.87
CA ASP A 415 22.26 -24.71 9.12
C ASP A 415 22.33 -25.86 8.10
N TRP A 416 23.52 -26.12 7.57
CA TRP A 416 23.76 -27.22 6.63
C TRP A 416 23.73 -28.61 7.28
N LEU A 417 24.15 -28.73 8.54
CA LEU A 417 24.34 -30.01 9.25
C LEU A 417 23.18 -30.38 10.19
N SER A 418 22.16 -29.54 10.35
CA SER A 418 21.06 -29.77 11.30
C SER A 418 20.16 -30.97 10.97
N GLU A 419 20.39 -31.67 9.84
CA GLU A 419 19.74 -32.95 9.51
C GLU A 419 20.00 -34.08 10.51
N LYS A 420 21.04 -33.98 11.34
CA LYS A 420 21.39 -35.02 12.33
C LYS A 420 20.68 -34.89 13.68
N ALA A 421 19.74 -33.95 13.82
CA ALA A 421 18.97 -33.83 15.06
C ALA A 421 18.06 -35.05 15.24
N ASP A 422 18.14 -35.63 16.43
CA ASP A 422 17.39 -36.78 16.94
C ASP A 422 15.98 -36.93 16.31
N PRO A 423 15.60 -38.10 15.78
CA PRO A 423 14.25 -38.33 15.25
C PRO A 423 13.12 -38.06 16.26
N ALA A 424 13.41 -38.01 17.58
CA ALA A 424 12.48 -37.55 18.60
C ALA A 424 12.41 -36.01 18.72
N SER A 425 13.48 -35.31 18.38
CA SER A 425 13.55 -33.86 18.25
C SER A 425 13.04 -33.44 16.87
N SER A 426 11.72 -33.55 16.68
CA SER A 426 10.99 -32.67 15.76
C SER A 426 11.60 -31.27 15.86
N THR A 427 12.17 -30.67 14.81
CA THR A 427 11.85 -29.26 14.47
C THR A 427 12.58 -28.59 13.30
N LEU A 428 13.74 -29.02 12.81
CA LEU A 428 14.46 -28.19 11.81
C LEU A 428 15.05 -28.99 10.63
N LEU A 429 14.37 -28.91 9.48
CA LEU A 429 14.94 -29.31 8.18
C LEU A 429 16.20 -28.48 7.91
N GLY A 430 17.35 -29.13 7.88
CA GLY A 430 18.61 -28.47 7.53
C GLY A 430 18.61 -27.96 6.10
N HIS A 431 19.28 -26.84 5.87
CA HIS A 431 19.33 -26.19 4.57
C HIS A 431 19.82 -27.13 3.45
N LYS A 432 20.67 -28.10 3.77
CA LYS A 432 21.21 -29.07 2.80
C LYS A 432 20.11 -29.81 2.03
N SER A 433 19.10 -30.34 2.72
CA SER A 433 17.95 -31.03 2.11
C SER A 433 17.14 -30.18 1.14
N VAL A 434 17.03 -28.87 1.40
CA VAL A 434 16.20 -27.95 0.62
C VAL A 434 16.99 -27.05 -0.32
N CYS A 435 18.32 -27.00 -0.21
CA CYS A 435 19.18 -26.14 -1.01
C CYS A 435 19.01 -26.38 -2.53
N PRO A 436 18.98 -27.63 -3.05
CA PRO A 436 18.74 -27.87 -4.46
C PRO A 436 17.35 -27.38 -4.92
N ILE A 437 16.34 -27.55 -4.07
CA ILE A 437 14.96 -27.13 -4.36
C ILE A 437 14.87 -25.60 -4.39
N ILE A 438 15.48 -24.91 -3.41
CA ILE A 438 15.57 -23.44 -3.38
C ILE A 438 16.35 -22.93 -4.59
N LYS A 439 17.40 -23.63 -5.02
CA LYS A 439 18.13 -23.28 -6.26
C LYS A 439 17.22 -23.38 -7.47
N THR A 440 16.50 -24.49 -7.64
CA THR A 440 15.51 -24.64 -8.73
C THR A 440 14.46 -23.54 -8.68
N ILE A 441 13.93 -23.23 -7.50
CA ILE A 441 12.98 -22.12 -7.30
C ILE A 441 13.62 -20.78 -7.68
N HIS A 442 14.87 -20.54 -7.28
CA HIS A 442 15.61 -19.31 -7.61
C HIS A 442 15.83 -19.18 -9.12
N ASP A 443 16.22 -20.25 -9.79
CA ASP A 443 16.48 -20.28 -11.23
C ASP A 443 15.19 -20.09 -12.04
N ILE A 444 14.08 -20.70 -11.58
CA ILE A 444 12.74 -20.49 -12.16
C ILE A 444 12.28 -19.07 -11.91
N ALA A 445 12.32 -18.62 -10.65
CA ALA A 445 11.94 -17.27 -10.24
C ALA A 445 12.74 -16.19 -11.00
N GLY A 446 13.92 -16.57 -11.50
CA GLY A 446 14.92 -15.67 -12.02
C GLY A 446 15.31 -14.60 -11.00
N VAL A 447 16.21 -13.74 -11.40
CA VAL A 447 16.63 -12.53 -10.65
C VAL A 447 15.49 -11.48 -10.56
N ARG A 448 14.22 -11.86 -10.78
CA ARG A 448 13.07 -10.95 -10.88
C ARG A 448 11.95 -11.32 -9.92
N ASP A 449 11.13 -10.33 -9.61
CA ASP A 449 9.99 -10.45 -8.71
C ASP A 449 8.76 -10.97 -9.49
N MET A 450 8.59 -12.28 -9.66
CA MET A 450 7.37 -12.81 -10.30
C MET A 450 6.11 -12.56 -9.45
N LEU A 451 4.96 -12.37 -10.10
CA LEU A 451 3.66 -12.41 -9.43
C LEU A 451 3.34 -13.85 -8.98
N PRO A 452 2.50 -14.06 -7.95
CA PRO A 452 2.15 -15.41 -7.50
C PRO A 452 1.62 -16.32 -8.61
N GLY A 453 0.77 -15.79 -9.50
CA GLY A 453 0.23 -16.55 -10.64
C GLY A 453 1.30 -17.00 -11.63
N GLU A 454 2.20 -16.09 -12.01
CA GLU A 454 3.32 -16.39 -12.92
C GLU A 454 4.28 -17.40 -12.30
N PHE A 455 4.59 -17.23 -11.02
CA PHE A 455 5.44 -18.14 -10.27
C PHE A 455 4.83 -19.54 -10.20
N MET A 456 3.52 -19.65 -9.96
CA MET A 456 2.81 -20.93 -9.97
C MET A 456 2.91 -21.63 -11.32
N THR A 457 2.63 -20.91 -12.41
CA THR A 457 2.75 -21.44 -13.77
C THR A 457 4.18 -21.87 -14.09
N ALA A 458 5.17 -21.08 -13.67
CA ALA A 458 6.59 -21.38 -13.91
C ALA A 458 7.10 -22.57 -13.07
N LEU A 459 6.55 -22.77 -11.86
CA LEU A 459 6.90 -23.89 -10.99
C LEU A 459 6.22 -25.21 -11.42
N GLN A 460 5.13 -25.13 -12.17
CA GLN A 460 4.34 -26.28 -12.59
C GLN A 460 5.20 -27.24 -13.44
N GLY A 461 5.32 -28.49 -12.96
CA GLY A 461 6.12 -29.53 -13.62
C GLY A 461 7.64 -29.41 -13.41
N LYS A 462 8.11 -28.45 -12.61
CA LYS A 462 9.55 -28.29 -12.31
C LYS A 462 9.98 -28.86 -10.97
N LEU A 463 9.06 -28.97 -10.02
CA LEU A 463 9.28 -29.64 -8.74
C LEU A 463 8.41 -30.89 -8.64
N ARG A 464 8.98 -31.96 -8.09
CA ARG A 464 8.22 -33.15 -7.70
C ARG A 464 7.36 -32.85 -6.47
N GLU A 465 6.37 -33.68 -6.20
CA GLU A 465 5.46 -33.48 -5.06
C GLU A 465 6.19 -33.57 -3.71
N ASP A 466 7.17 -34.47 -3.57
CA ASP A 466 8.05 -34.57 -2.39
C ASP A 466 8.88 -33.30 -2.19
N GLU A 467 9.39 -32.71 -3.27
CA GLU A 467 10.17 -31.47 -3.20
C GLU A 467 9.31 -30.28 -2.78
N ILE A 468 8.08 -30.20 -3.29
CA ILE A 468 7.08 -29.20 -2.88
C ILE A 468 6.78 -29.34 -1.37
N ALA A 469 6.55 -30.55 -0.88
CA ALA A 469 6.30 -30.80 0.53
C ALA A 469 7.51 -30.42 1.41
N LEU A 470 8.73 -30.77 0.99
CA LEU A 470 9.96 -30.44 1.71
C LEU A 470 10.17 -28.93 1.83
N VAL A 471 10.02 -28.17 0.74
CA VAL A 471 10.20 -26.71 0.80
C VAL A 471 9.07 -26.02 1.55
N ALA A 472 7.85 -26.55 1.49
CA ALA A 472 6.73 -26.05 2.27
C ALA A 472 6.95 -26.30 3.77
N LEU A 473 7.47 -27.47 4.14
CA LEU A 473 7.84 -27.75 5.52
C LEU A 473 9.00 -26.85 6.01
N ALA A 474 9.98 -26.57 5.15
CA ALA A 474 11.04 -25.61 5.48
C ALA A 474 10.49 -24.17 5.63
N ALA A 475 9.54 -23.78 4.78
CA ALA A 475 8.82 -22.52 4.91
C ALA A 475 8.04 -22.44 6.23
N ALA A 476 7.30 -23.50 6.58
CA ALA A 476 6.56 -23.61 7.84
C ALA A 476 7.44 -23.51 9.09
N ASN A 477 8.70 -23.95 9.02
CA ASN A 477 9.65 -23.84 10.13
C ASN A 477 10.52 -22.57 10.08
N SER A 478 10.46 -21.82 8.98
CA SER A 478 11.28 -20.63 8.79
C SER A 478 10.82 -19.46 9.65
N LYS A 479 11.70 -18.96 10.52
CA LYS A 479 11.47 -17.71 11.25
C LYS A 479 11.32 -16.49 10.33
N LEU A 480 11.68 -16.60 9.04
CA LEU A 480 11.51 -15.54 8.03
C LEU A 480 10.04 -15.30 7.65
N LEU A 481 9.16 -16.26 7.93
CA LEU A 481 7.72 -16.12 7.77
C LEU A 481 7.03 -15.87 9.11
N ILE A 482 5.95 -15.09 9.11
CA ILE A 482 5.18 -14.87 10.34
C ILE A 482 4.53 -16.17 10.82
N LYS A 483 4.20 -16.22 12.12
CA LYS A 483 3.54 -17.39 12.74
C LYS A 483 2.27 -17.82 11.97
N ALA A 484 1.45 -16.87 11.52
CA ALA A 484 0.25 -17.16 10.74
C ALA A 484 0.54 -17.81 9.38
N GLN A 485 1.51 -17.28 8.62
CA GLN A 485 1.95 -17.87 7.35
C GLN A 485 2.54 -19.26 7.57
N ARG A 486 3.38 -19.43 8.58
CA ARG A 486 3.93 -20.73 8.97
C ARG A 486 2.84 -21.75 9.28
N LYS A 487 1.86 -21.37 10.10
CA LYS A 487 0.72 -22.21 10.46
C LYS A 487 -0.11 -22.60 9.24
N ILE A 488 -0.42 -21.64 8.36
CA ILE A 488 -1.16 -21.91 7.12
C ILE A 488 -0.40 -22.91 6.24
N ILE A 489 0.91 -22.71 6.04
CA ILE A 489 1.72 -23.62 5.22
C ILE A 489 1.79 -25.00 5.88
N PHE A 490 1.98 -25.06 7.20
CA PHE A 490 2.01 -26.30 7.96
C PHE A 490 0.69 -27.09 7.84
N ASP A 491 -0.44 -26.43 8.13
CA ASP A 491 -1.78 -27.03 8.06
C ASP A 491 -2.05 -27.57 6.63
N LEU A 492 -1.63 -26.84 5.60
CA LEU A 492 -1.76 -27.27 4.20
C LEU A 492 -0.92 -28.50 3.87
N VAL A 493 0.33 -28.56 4.35
CA VAL A 493 1.23 -29.71 4.15
C VAL A 493 0.68 -30.94 4.89
N CYS A 494 0.21 -30.78 6.13
CA CYS A 494 -0.32 -31.87 6.95
C CYS A 494 -1.65 -32.43 6.42
N THR A 495 -2.51 -31.56 5.86
CA THR A 495 -3.79 -31.98 5.27
C THR A 495 -3.61 -32.74 3.95
N ASP A 496 -2.64 -32.37 3.12
CA ASP A 496 -2.34 -33.09 1.87
C ASP A 496 -1.60 -34.43 2.13
N ALA A 497 -0.78 -34.50 3.19
CA ALA A 497 -0.08 -35.74 3.56
C ALA A 497 -1.01 -36.83 4.08
N THR A 498 -1.98 -36.47 4.93
CA THR A 498 -2.96 -37.41 5.49
C THR A 498 -3.90 -37.98 4.42
N THR A 499 -4.17 -37.21 3.36
CA THR A 499 -5.06 -37.65 2.26
C THR A 499 -4.37 -38.55 1.22
N ARG A 500 -3.04 -38.60 1.18
CA ARG A 500 -2.29 -39.36 0.13
C ARG A 500 -1.39 -40.49 0.63
N GLY A 501 -1.38 -40.77 1.93
CA GLY A 501 -0.49 -41.80 2.49
C GLY A 501 1.00 -41.49 2.32
N CYS A 502 1.34 -40.20 2.16
CA CYS A 502 2.72 -39.77 2.05
C CYS A 502 3.44 -40.05 3.38
N PRO A 503 4.64 -40.68 3.39
CA PRO A 503 5.38 -40.99 4.61
C PRO A 503 6.03 -39.71 5.15
N VAL A 504 5.21 -38.73 5.52
CA VAL A 504 5.65 -37.69 6.43
C VAL A 504 5.76 -38.38 7.80
N PRO A 505 6.92 -38.34 8.48
CA PRO A 505 7.06 -38.90 9.83
C PRO A 505 5.87 -38.48 10.70
N ARG A 506 5.39 -39.31 11.64
CA ARG A 506 4.33 -38.87 12.56
C ARG A 506 4.90 -37.81 13.51
N TRP A 507 4.88 -36.54 13.10
CA TRP A 507 5.23 -35.41 13.94
C TRP A 507 4.10 -35.22 14.97
N LYS A 508 4.43 -35.27 16.27
CA LYS A 508 3.48 -34.84 17.31
C LYS A 508 3.38 -33.31 17.24
N ALA A 509 2.14 -32.82 17.22
CA ALA A 509 1.79 -31.40 17.16
C ALA A 509 2.28 -30.61 18.38
#